data_AF-A0A670JEM6-F1
#
_entry.id   AF-A0A670JEM6-F1
#
_cell.length_a   1.000
_cell.length_b   1.000
_cell.length_c   1.000
_cell.angle_alpha   90.00
_cell.angle_beta   90.00
_cell.angle_gamma   90.00
#
_symmetry.space_group_name_H-M   'P 1'
#
loop_
_entity.id
_entity.type
_entity.pdbx_description
1 polymer ?
#
loop_
_entity_poly.entity_id
_entity_poly.type
_entity_poly.pdbx_seq_one_letter_code
_entity_poly.pdbx_strand_id
1 'polypeptide(L)'
;FTGICMPKTKQYISGKEKVEEYIISDAITAPLVVPMGPGKLPVPERETWTRQMDFIMSCVGFAVGLGNVWRFPYLCYKNGGGVFLIPYLLIVFVGGIPVFFLEVALGQFMKQGGISAWNIAPLFKGLGLASMVIVFFCNSYYIMILVWGLFYLVHSLTETLPWATCGHSWNTPQCTELFGLGGCDNNSTATNSSTARNCSNLADQRSPIIEFWENKVLRISGDLGEPGELSWQLILCLLTTWVIVYFCIWKGVKSTGKVVYFTALFPYVVLILLLLHGVTLPGALDGIIYYLKPDWTKLAVAQVWIDAGTQIFFSYAIGLGALTALGSYNRFHNNCYRDAYVLAVINSSTSFFAGFVVFSVLGFMASEQGVDISQVAESGPGLAFIAYPKAVTLMPLSPLWATLFFFMLLVLGLDSQFVGVEGFITGILDLFPQPAAGSPRREITAAICCLVCCIIDLSMVTQGGMYVFQLFDNYSASGITLLWQAFWECVVIAWVYGADRFMDDVARMIGYRPLPYMKWCWSLITPVVCVGIFLFHVVNYQPLTYNKTYIYPWWGEAIGWALALSSMLCIPCTVAYKLLRSKGSFQQLILLFHLVYSISAANYTFLTSS
;
A
#
# COMPACT_ATOMS: atom_id res chain seq x y z
N PHE A 1 -6.72 1.85 -77.89
CA PHE A 1 -7.58 3.03 -78.02
C PHE A 1 -8.13 3.35 -76.64
N THR A 2 -7.67 4.48 -76.08
CA THR A 2 -8.31 5.36 -75.08
C THR A 2 -8.94 4.71 -73.83
N GLY A 3 -8.47 4.91 -72.60
CA GLY A 3 -7.91 6.12 -72.01
C GLY A 3 -8.99 6.81 -71.16
N ILE A 4 -8.99 6.57 -69.84
CA ILE A 4 -9.55 7.49 -68.83
C ILE A 4 -8.56 7.54 -67.67
N CYS A 5 -7.77 8.63 -67.64
CA CYS A 5 -7.04 9.08 -66.47
C CYS A 5 -8.01 9.73 -65.48
N MET A 6 -7.94 9.38 -64.20
CA MET A 6 -8.13 10.34 -63.11
C MET A 6 -6.91 10.32 -62.19
N PRO A 7 -6.26 11.48 -61.95
CA PRO A 7 -5.07 11.61 -61.13
C PRO A 7 -5.46 11.96 -59.68
N LYS A 8 -4.72 11.41 -58.69
CA LYS A 8 -4.28 12.03 -57.41
C LYS A 8 -4.14 10.96 -56.30
N THR A 9 -3.03 10.23 -56.32
CA THR A 9 -2.57 9.43 -55.17
C THR A 9 -1.14 9.75 -54.74
N LYS A 10 -0.54 10.81 -55.29
CA LYS A 10 0.85 11.22 -54.97
C LYS A 10 1.00 12.24 -53.83
N GLN A 11 -0.09 12.77 -53.28
CA GLN A 11 -0.02 13.82 -52.25
C GLN A 11 -0.27 13.33 -50.80
N TYR A 12 -0.69 12.07 -50.62
CA TYR A 12 -0.96 11.49 -49.29
C TYR A 12 0.23 10.71 -48.69
N ILE A 13 1.31 10.53 -49.45
CA ILE A 13 2.48 9.73 -49.02
C ILE A 13 3.55 10.63 -48.37
N SER A 14 3.72 11.87 -48.82
CA SER A 14 4.75 12.79 -48.28
C SER A 14 4.47 13.26 -46.84
N GLY A 15 3.22 13.22 -46.38
CA GLY A 15 2.86 13.58 -45.00
C GLY A 15 3.05 12.46 -43.98
N LYS A 16 3.09 11.19 -44.41
CA LYS A 16 3.32 10.04 -43.52
C LYS A 16 4.78 9.92 -43.11
N GLU A 17 5.71 10.10 -44.05
CA GLU A 17 7.15 9.98 -43.76
C GLU A 17 7.63 11.03 -42.75
N LYS A 18 7.16 12.29 -42.85
CA LYS A 18 7.56 13.36 -41.92
C LYS A 18 6.93 13.25 -40.51
N VAL A 19 5.81 12.55 -40.37
CA VAL A 19 5.17 12.29 -39.07
C VAL A 19 5.77 11.06 -38.42
N GLU A 20 6.12 10.03 -39.21
CA GLU A 20 6.94 8.91 -38.74
C GLU A 20 8.30 9.40 -38.22
N GLU A 21 9.00 10.28 -38.95
CA GLU A 21 10.33 10.76 -38.55
C GLU A 21 10.34 11.53 -37.21
N TYR A 22 9.27 12.28 -36.90
CA TYR A 22 9.17 13.07 -35.66
C TYR A 22 8.65 12.26 -34.46
N ILE A 23 7.86 11.21 -34.70
CA ILE A 23 7.45 10.27 -33.64
C ILE A 23 8.59 9.28 -33.35
N ILE A 24 9.36 8.89 -34.37
CA ILE A 24 10.54 8.04 -34.20
C ILE A 24 11.61 8.72 -33.35
N SER A 25 11.78 10.05 -33.40
CA SER A 25 12.78 10.71 -32.54
C SER A 25 12.43 10.73 -31.05
N ASP A 26 11.14 10.74 -30.67
CA ASP A 26 10.68 10.71 -29.27
C ASP A 26 10.20 9.30 -28.81
N ALA A 27 9.99 8.37 -29.74
CA ALA A 27 9.60 6.97 -29.47
C ALA A 27 10.79 5.98 -29.49
N ILE A 28 11.97 6.39 -30.01
CA ILE A 28 13.21 5.64 -29.82
C ILE A 28 13.69 5.87 -28.38
N THR A 29 13.19 5.04 -27.46
CA THR A 29 13.91 4.47 -26.30
C THR A 29 13.05 3.50 -25.48
N ALA A 30 11.93 3.01 -26.01
CA ALA A 30 11.43 1.71 -25.59
C ALA A 30 12.17 0.65 -26.42
N PRO A 31 12.89 -0.33 -25.84
CA PRO A 31 13.43 -1.45 -26.60
C PRO A 31 12.26 -2.37 -26.98
N LEU A 32 11.44 -1.95 -27.94
CA LEU A 32 10.72 -2.88 -28.80
C LEU A 32 11.76 -3.35 -29.81
N VAL A 33 12.13 -4.63 -29.71
CA VAL A 33 13.10 -5.37 -30.52
C VAL A 33 13.41 -4.67 -31.85
N VAL A 34 14.53 -3.93 -31.87
CA VAL A 34 15.10 -3.39 -33.11
C VAL A 34 15.56 -4.60 -33.92
N PRO A 35 15.17 -4.76 -35.21
CA PRO A 35 15.76 -5.79 -36.06
C PRO A 35 17.27 -5.56 -36.06
N MET A 36 18.03 -6.56 -35.62
CA MET A 36 19.48 -6.47 -35.56
C MET A 36 20.02 -6.27 -36.97
N GLY A 37 20.39 -5.03 -37.30
CA GLY A 37 21.41 -4.80 -38.31
C GLY A 37 22.70 -5.50 -37.85
N PRO A 38 23.50 -6.04 -38.78
CA PRO A 38 24.70 -6.78 -38.42
C PRO A 38 25.67 -5.85 -37.67
N GLY A 39 25.90 -6.11 -36.37
CA GLY A 39 26.91 -5.41 -35.57
C GLY A 39 26.45 -4.73 -34.26
N LYS A 40 25.18 -4.83 -33.83
CA LYS A 40 24.79 -4.38 -32.48
C LYS A 40 24.95 -5.51 -31.46
N LEU A 41 25.70 -5.26 -30.38
CA LEU A 41 25.79 -6.13 -29.21
C LEU A 41 24.39 -6.49 -28.70
N PRO A 42 24.13 -7.75 -28.28
CA PRO A 42 22.82 -8.14 -27.77
C PRO A 42 22.42 -7.22 -26.61
N VAL A 43 21.18 -6.72 -26.65
CA VAL A 43 20.60 -5.97 -25.52
C VAL A 43 20.67 -6.91 -24.31
N PRO A 44 21.29 -6.51 -23.19
CA PRO A 44 21.39 -7.37 -22.02
C PRO A 44 19.99 -7.74 -21.54
N GLU A 45 19.77 -9.03 -21.35
CA GLU A 45 18.51 -9.60 -20.90
C GLU A 45 18.18 -9.09 -19.49
N ARG A 46 16.91 -8.72 -19.23
CA ARG A 46 16.48 -8.24 -17.91
C ARG A 46 16.80 -9.31 -16.86
N GLU A 47 17.25 -8.88 -15.70
CA GLU A 47 17.42 -9.79 -14.56
C GLU A 47 16.08 -10.50 -14.25
N THR A 48 16.14 -11.73 -13.76
CA THR A 48 14.95 -12.49 -13.38
C THR A 48 15.07 -13.04 -11.97
N TRP A 49 13.93 -13.36 -11.37
CA TRP A 49 13.89 -14.08 -10.10
C TRP A 49 14.68 -15.39 -10.20
N THR A 50 15.44 -15.71 -9.15
CA THR A 50 16.25 -16.95 -9.13
C THR A 50 15.32 -18.15 -9.12
N ARG A 51 14.27 -18.11 -8.29
CA ARG A 51 13.20 -19.11 -8.21
C ARG A 51 11.83 -18.43 -8.23
N GLN A 52 10.80 -19.14 -8.69
CA GLN A 52 9.42 -18.64 -8.65
C GLN A 52 8.96 -18.35 -7.21
N MET A 53 9.44 -19.12 -6.23
CA MET A 53 9.10 -18.88 -4.82
C MET A 53 9.64 -17.53 -4.32
N ASP A 54 10.74 -17.02 -4.87
CA ASP A 54 11.28 -15.70 -4.50
C ASP A 54 10.28 -14.60 -4.89
N PHE A 55 9.65 -14.71 -6.07
CA PHE A 55 8.58 -13.83 -6.52
C PHE A 55 7.33 -13.95 -5.62
N ILE A 56 6.85 -15.18 -5.38
CA ILE A 56 5.66 -15.40 -4.54
C ILE A 56 5.87 -14.84 -3.13
N MET A 57 7.00 -15.14 -2.49
CA MET A 57 7.30 -14.63 -1.15
C MET A 57 7.46 -13.11 -1.14
N SER A 58 8.03 -12.51 -2.19
CA SER A 58 8.10 -11.05 -2.31
C SER A 58 6.70 -10.42 -2.43
N CYS A 59 5.79 -11.02 -3.22
CA CYS A 59 4.41 -10.57 -3.30
C CYS A 59 3.64 -10.80 -1.99
N VAL A 60 3.88 -11.92 -1.28
CA VAL A 60 3.29 -12.18 0.04
C VAL A 60 3.76 -11.12 1.03
N GLY A 61 5.06 -10.86 1.15
CA GLY A 61 5.57 -9.82 2.06
C GLY A 61 5.07 -8.41 1.70
N PHE A 62 4.84 -8.13 0.42
CA PHE A 62 4.31 -6.84 -0.01
C PHE A 62 2.82 -6.68 0.32
N ALA A 63 2.00 -7.70 0.07
CA ALA A 63 0.55 -7.66 0.29
C ALA A 63 0.17 -7.89 1.77
N VAL A 64 0.89 -8.80 2.45
CA VAL A 64 0.70 -9.09 3.86
C VAL A 64 1.54 -8.11 4.67
N GLY A 65 0.93 -6.96 4.97
CA GLY A 65 1.54 -5.90 5.75
C GLY A 65 0.81 -5.64 7.05
N LEU A 66 1.07 -4.47 7.61
CA LEU A 66 0.45 -4.03 8.85
C LEU A 66 -1.09 -3.93 8.72
N GLY A 67 -1.59 -3.55 7.54
CA GLY A 67 -3.02 -3.47 7.24
C GLY A 67 -3.81 -4.73 7.57
N ASN A 68 -3.19 -5.91 7.44
CA ASN A 68 -3.80 -7.20 7.77
C ASN A 68 -3.99 -7.39 9.27
N VAL A 69 -3.08 -6.85 10.09
CA VAL A 69 -3.08 -7.02 11.55
C VAL A 69 -3.88 -5.92 12.22
N TRP A 70 -3.70 -4.65 11.85
CA TRP A 70 -4.25 -3.54 12.63
C TRP A 70 -5.47 -2.81 12.07
N ARG A 71 -5.86 -3.12 10.83
CA ARG A 71 -6.93 -2.42 10.10
C ARG A 71 -8.05 -3.38 9.77
N PHE A 72 -7.75 -4.51 9.15
CA PHE A 72 -8.77 -5.50 8.80
C PHE A 72 -9.58 -5.99 10.02
N PRO A 73 -8.97 -6.37 11.16
CA PRO A 73 -9.74 -6.81 12.32
C PRO A 73 -10.69 -5.73 12.84
N TYR A 74 -10.19 -4.49 12.92
CA TYR A 74 -10.99 -3.33 13.32
C TYR A 74 -12.16 -3.09 12.36
N LEU A 75 -11.93 -3.15 11.04
CA LEU A 75 -12.99 -2.97 10.04
C LEU A 75 -14.04 -4.07 10.11
N CYS A 76 -13.64 -5.32 10.32
CA CYS A 76 -14.55 -6.44 10.50
C CYS A 76 -15.49 -6.19 11.68
N TYR A 77 -14.94 -5.85 12.84
CA TYR A 77 -15.71 -5.50 14.03
C TYR A 77 -16.66 -4.30 13.78
N LYS A 78 -16.11 -3.16 13.31
CA LYS A 78 -16.87 -1.92 13.09
C LYS A 78 -18.05 -2.10 12.13
N ASN A 79 -17.88 -2.96 11.12
CA ASN A 79 -18.80 -3.12 10.01
C ASN A 79 -19.70 -4.38 10.10
N GLY A 80 -19.96 -4.85 11.33
CA GLY A 80 -20.96 -5.90 11.59
C GLY A 80 -20.38 -7.31 11.71
N GLY A 81 -19.13 -7.41 12.18
CA GLY A 81 -18.44 -8.66 12.43
C GLY A 81 -18.37 -9.54 11.19
N GLY A 82 -18.79 -10.80 11.32
CA GLY A 82 -18.72 -11.78 10.24
C GLY A 82 -19.49 -11.39 8.97
N VAL A 83 -20.48 -10.49 9.07
CA VAL A 83 -21.23 -9.99 7.92
C VAL A 83 -20.36 -9.15 6.98
N PHE A 84 -19.33 -8.46 7.50
CA PHE A 84 -18.36 -7.70 6.70
C PHE A 84 -17.59 -8.56 5.70
N LEU A 85 -17.46 -9.87 5.95
CA LEU A 85 -16.77 -10.79 5.05
C LEU A 85 -17.49 -10.91 3.70
N ILE A 86 -18.80 -10.66 3.62
CA ILE A 86 -19.57 -10.70 2.37
C ILE A 86 -19.09 -9.61 1.39
N PRO A 87 -19.17 -8.29 1.71
CA PRO A 87 -18.67 -7.24 0.82
C PRO A 87 -17.16 -7.36 0.60
N TYR A 88 -16.40 -7.76 1.63
CA TYR A 88 -14.95 -7.99 1.50
C TYR A 88 -14.62 -9.06 0.45
N LEU A 89 -15.18 -10.26 0.55
CA LEU A 89 -14.92 -11.35 -0.40
C LEU A 89 -15.47 -11.05 -1.80
N LEU A 90 -16.60 -10.35 -1.90
CA LEU A 90 -17.12 -9.92 -3.21
C LEU A 90 -16.08 -9.02 -3.91
N ILE A 91 -15.54 -8.03 -3.19
CA ILE A 91 -14.53 -7.11 -3.73
C ILE A 91 -13.22 -7.83 -4.04
N VAL A 92 -12.82 -8.85 -3.27
CA VAL A 92 -11.68 -9.72 -3.64
C VAL A 92 -11.87 -10.29 -5.05
N PHE A 93 -13.04 -10.86 -5.37
CA PHE A 93 -13.26 -11.50 -6.67
C PHE A 93 -13.50 -10.51 -7.82
N VAL A 94 -14.15 -9.37 -7.56
CA VAL A 94 -14.50 -8.41 -8.64
C VAL A 94 -13.51 -7.28 -8.83
N GLY A 95 -12.61 -7.03 -7.89
CA GLY A 95 -11.63 -5.94 -7.93
C GLY A 95 -10.22 -6.37 -7.55
N GLY A 96 -10.05 -7.01 -6.40
CA GLY A 96 -8.74 -7.43 -5.87
C GLY A 96 -7.96 -8.34 -6.82
N ILE A 97 -8.45 -9.57 -7.04
CA ILE A 97 -7.79 -10.55 -7.92
C ILE A 97 -7.66 -10.02 -9.36
N PRO A 98 -8.71 -9.46 -9.99
CA PRO A 98 -8.60 -8.98 -11.36
C PRO A 98 -7.52 -7.90 -11.54
N VAL A 99 -7.47 -6.87 -10.68
CA VAL A 99 -6.51 -5.77 -10.88
C VAL A 99 -5.10 -6.18 -10.46
N PHE A 100 -4.96 -6.96 -9.38
CA PHE A 100 -3.68 -7.57 -9.03
C PHE A 100 -3.10 -8.39 -10.19
N PHE A 101 -3.94 -9.23 -10.80
CA PHE A 101 -3.55 -10.03 -11.96
C PHE A 101 -3.18 -9.15 -13.16
N LEU A 102 -3.93 -8.07 -13.41
CA LEU A 102 -3.66 -7.11 -14.48
C LEU A 102 -2.27 -6.51 -14.35
N GLU A 103 -1.90 -5.99 -13.18
CA GLU A 103 -0.59 -5.36 -12.97
C GLU A 103 0.57 -6.34 -13.12
N VAL A 104 0.47 -7.52 -12.51
CA VAL A 104 1.51 -8.54 -12.61
C VAL A 104 1.65 -9.01 -14.07
N ALA A 105 0.54 -9.26 -14.76
CA ALA A 105 0.54 -9.67 -16.16
C ALA A 105 1.11 -8.58 -17.07
N LEU A 106 0.73 -7.32 -16.85
CA LEU A 106 1.26 -6.17 -17.60
C LEU A 106 2.78 -6.06 -17.44
N GLY A 107 3.28 -6.12 -16.21
CA GLY A 107 4.70 -6.13 -15.92
C GLY A 107 5.44 -7.29 -16.59
N GLN A 108 4.90 -8.51 -16.43
CA GLN A 108 5.50 -9.73 -16.98
C GLN A 108 5.56 -9.72 -18.51
N PHE A 109 4.52 -9.18 -19.17
CA PHE A 109 4.43 -9.06 -20.61
C PHE A 109 5.39 -7.98 -21.15
N MET A 110 5.37 -6.79 -20.56
CA MET A 110 6.16 -5.65 -21.02
C MET A 110 7.64 -5.73 -20.64
N LYS A 111 8.01 -6.57 -19.66
CA LYS A 111 9.37 -6.65 -19.08
C LYS A 111 9.91 -5.28 -18.63
N GLN A 112 9.00 -4.43 -18.17
CA GLN A 112 9.26 -3.05 -17.75
C GLN A 112 8.45 -2.75 -16.48
N GLY A 113 8.99 -1.91 -15.59
CA GLY A 113 8.33 -1.43 -14.38
C GLY A 113 7.42 -0.23 -14.63
N GLY A 114 7.01 0.44 -13.54
CA GLY A 114 5.94 1.44 -13.48
C GLY A 114 5.75 2.31 -14.73
N ILE A 115 6.66 3.25 -15.03
CA ILE A 115 6.45 4.22 -16.13
C ILE A 115 6.54 3.57 -17.51
N SER A 116 7.51 2.69 -17.71
CA SER A 116 7.81 2.11 -19.02
C SER A 116 6.79 1.04 -19.42
N ALA A 117 6.17 0.33 -18.48
CA ALA A 117 5.09 -0.62 -18.77
C ALA A 117 3.93 0.00 -19.56
N TRP A 118 3.61 1.28 -19.32
CA TRP A 118 2.57 2.02 -20.04
C TRP A 118 2.97 2.45 -21.46
N ASN A 119 4.15 2.05 -21.96
CA ASN A 119 4.45 2.07 -23.39
C ASN A 119 3.52 1.14 -24.20
N ILE A 120 2.72 0.28 -23.55
CA ILE A 120 1.59 -0.43 -24.16
C ILE A 120 0.45 0.51 -24.59
N ALA A 121 0.35 1.70 -23.99
CA ALA A 121 -0.62 2.74 -24.32
C ALA A 121 -0.03 4.16 -24.13
N PRO A 122 0.99 4.58 -24.93
CA PRO A 122 1.64 5.87 -24.91
C PRO A 122 0.79 7.10 -24.56
N LEU A 123 -0.43 7.26 -25.10
CA LEU A 123 -1.27 8.40 -24.75
C LEU A 123 -1.51 8.51 -23.23
N PHE A 124 -1.64 7.37 -22.57
CA PHE A 124 -1.88 7.22 -21.14
C PHE A 124 -0.62 6.90 -20.32
N LYS A 125 0.58 7.21 -20.83
CA LYS A 125 1.85 7.02 -20.08
C LYS A 125 1.88 7.74 -18.72
N GLY A 126 0.98 8.71 -18.51
CA GLY A 126 0.75 9.35 -17.22
C GLY A 126 0.29 8.42 -16.11
N LEU A 127 -0.28 7.24 -16.43
CA LEU A 127 -0.63 6.20 -15.44
C LEU A 127 0.58 5.70 -14.66
N GLY A 128 1.70 5.50 -15.34
CA GLY A 128 2.93 5.08 -14.69
C GLY A 128 3.60 6.20 -13.91
N LEU A 129 3.43 7.46 -14.32
CA LEU A 129 3.86 8.61 -13.51
C LEU A 129 3.02 8.73 -12.24
N ALA A 130 1.70 8.55 -12.34
CA ALA A 130 0.80 8.56 -11.20
C ALA A 130 1.19 7.49 -10.18
N SER A 131 1.37 6.23 -10.60
CA SER A 131 1.78 5.14 -9.70
C SER A 131 3.12 5.43 -9.01
N MET A 132 4.07 6.07 -9.72
CA MET A 132 5.36 6.48 -9.16
C MET A 132 5.26 7.57 -8.10
N VAL A 133 4.34 8.53 -8.26
CA VAL A 133 4.06 9.55 -7.25
C VAL A 133 3.40 8.92 -6.02
N ILE A 134 2.43 8.02 -6.22
CA ILE A 134 1.73 7.33 -5.13
C ILE A 134 2.72 6.49 -4.31
N VAL A 135 3.55 5.66 -4.95
CA VAL A 135 4.51 4.80 -4.22
C VAL A 135 5.60 5.62 -3.54
N PHE A 136 6.01 6.76 -4.11
CA PHE A 136 6.95 7.67 -3.47
C PHE A 136 6.41 8.19 -2.15
N PHE A 137 5.18 8.72 -2.14
CA PHE A 137 4.55 9.18 -0.90
C PHE A 137 4.31 8.05 0.09
N CYS A 138 3.87 6.88 -0.39
CA CYS A 138 3.69 5.68 0.43
C CYS A 138 5.00 5.31 1.15
N ASN A 139 6.12 5.27 0.43
CA ASN A 139 7.42 4.96 1.00
C ASN A 139 7.86 6.00 2.05
N SER A 140 7.53 7.27 1.88
CA SER A 140 7.88 8.34 2.83
C SER A 140 7.13 8.24 4.16
N TYR A 141 5.82 8.00 4.16
CA TYR A 141 5.09 7.97 5.43
C TYR A 141 5.10 6.58 6.09
N TYR A 142 5.07 5.50 5.30
CA TYR A 142 4.98 4.14 5.83
C TYR A 142 6.20 3.75 6.67
N ILE A 143 7.39 4.25 6.31
CA ILE A 143 8.63 4.05 7.08
C ILE A 143 8.50 4.50 8.53
N MET A 144 7.70 5.53 8.83
CA MET A 144 7.54 6.04 10.19
C MET A 144 6.96 5.00 11.14
N ILE A 145 6.16 4.08 10.62
CA ILE A 145 5.62 2.98 11.42
C ILE A 145 6.73 2.03 11.87
N LEU A 146 7.70 1.76 11.00
CA LEU A 146 8.88 0.98 11.34
C LEU A 146 9.77 1.73 12.33
N VAL A 147 9.89 3.05 12.19
CA VAL A 147 10.64 3.90 13.13
C VAL A 147 10.05 3.79 14.54
N TRP A 148 8.74 3.91 14.67
CA TRP A 148 8.06 3.72 15.96
C TRP A 148 8.19 2.26 16.44
N GLY A 149 8.04 1.27 15.55
CA GLY A 149 8.25 -0.14 15.88
C GLY A 149 9.65 -0.43 16.44
N LEU A 150 10.69 0.12 15.81
CA LEU A 150 12.08 0.02 16.27
C LEU A 150 12.27 0.72 17.63
N PHE A 151 11.68 1.90 17.81
CA PHE A 151 11.73 2.62 19.07
C PHE A 151 11.13 1.78 20.21
N TYR A 152 9.95 1.22 20.01
CA TYR A 152 9.28 0.37 21.00
C TYR A 152 10.03 -0.96 21.23
N LEU A 153 10.61 -1.55 20.19
CA LEU A 153 11.41 -2.76 20.30
C LEU A 153 12.60 -2.55 21.23
N VAL A 154 13.35 -1.46 21.05
CA VAL A 154 14.50 -1.13 21.91
C VAL A 154 14.05 -0.91 23.36
N HIS A 155 12.91 -0.25 23.57
CA HIS A 155 12.35 -0.01 24.91
C HIS A 155 11.69 -1.25 25.55
N SER A 156 11.47 -2.32 24.77
CA SER A 156 10.97 -3.61 25.28
C SER A 156 12.06 -4.44 25.94
N LEU A 157 13.34 -4.13 25.71
CA LEU A 157 14.50 -4.84 26.26
C LEU A 157 14.81 -4.40 27.69
N THR A 158 13.82 -4.53 28.57
CA THR A 158 13.85 -4.10 29.97
C THR A 158 13.17 -5.13 30.87
N GLU A 159 13.40 -5.08 32.18
CA GLU A 159 12.69 -5.95 33.13
C GLU A 159 11.23 -5.53 33.31
N THR A 160 10.98 -4.22 33.32
CA THR A 160 9.65 -3.61 33.44
C THR A 160 9.43 -2.67 32.27
N LEU A 161 8.32 -2.88 31.54
CA LEU A 161 8.02 -2.08 30.35
C LEU A 161 7.78 -0.61 30.74
N PRO A 162 8.38 0.36 30.02
CA PRO A 162 8.31 1.78 30.41
C PRO A 162 6.92 2.40 30.28
N TRP A 163 6.00 1.73 29.56
CA TRP A 163 4.59 2.12 29.44
C TRP A 163 3.65 1.35 30.39
N ALA A 164 4.20 0.50 31.27
CA ALA A 164 3.41 -0.21 32.28
C ALA A 164 3.11 0.66 33.51
N THR A 165 4.03 1.55 33.88
CA THR A 165 3.98 2.31 35.14
C THR A 165 3.98 3.82 34.92
N CYS A 166 3.47 4.54 35.91
CA CYS A 166 3.62 5.98 36.06
C CYS A 166 4.89 6.31 36.87
N GLY A 167 5.36 7.56 36.81
CA GLY A 167 6.51 8.05 37.59
C GLY A 167 7.78 8.30 36.77
N HIS A 168 7.68 8.24 35.44
CA HIS A 168 8.75 8.64 34.53
C HIS A 168 8.74 10.15 34.29
N SER A 169 9.82 10.69 33.72
CA SER A 169 9.97 12.12 33.48
C SER A 169 8.98 12.72 32.48
N TRP A 170 8.33 11.87 31.67
CA TRP A 170 7.30 12.28 30.70
C TRP A 170 5.87 12.17 31.26
N ASN A 171 5.71 11.62 32.47
CA ASN A 171 4.39 11.45 33.05
C ASN A 171 3.87 12.73 33.68
N THR A 172 2.58 12.97 33.54
CA THR A 172 1.90 14.07 34.23
C THR A 172 1.38 13.63 35.60
N PRO A 173 1.02 14.56 36.49
CA PRO A 173 0.34 14.22 37.75
C PRO A 173 -1.02 13.53 37.57
N GLN A 174 -1.58 13.52 36.36
CA GLN A 174 -2.85 12.87 36.01
C GLN A 174 -2.68 11.40 35.59
N CYS A 175 -1.44 10.90 35.49
CA CYS A 175 -1.16 9.51 35.16
C CYS A 175 -1.69 8.57 36.26
N THR A 176 -2.45 7.55 35.86
CA THR A 176 -2.92 6.51 36.77
C THR A 176 -2.66 5.12 36.19
N GLU A 177 -2.23 4.19 37.04
CA GLU A 177 -2.10 2.77 36.67
C GLU A 177 -3.44 2.03 36.87
N LEU A 178 -4.35 2.62 37.65
CA LEU A 178 -5.58 2.01 38.13
C LEU A 178 -6.75 2.22 37.16
N PHE A 179 -6.68 1.61 35.99
CA PHE A 179 -7.82 1.52 35.06
C PHE A 179 -8.50 0.16 35.26
N GLY A 180 -9.70 0.17 35.88
CA GLY A 180 -10.56 -1.03 35.91
C GLY A 180 -10.91 -1.63 37.28
N LEU A 181 -10.47 -1.05 38.41
CA LEU A 181 -11.17 -1.33 39.66
C LEU A 181 -12.43 -0.48 39.68
N GLY A 182 -13.59 -1.12 39.78
CA GLY A 182 -14.91 -0.53 40.02
C GLY A 182 -15.00 0.26 41.33
N GLY A 183 -14.06 1.14 41.63
CA GLY A 183 -14.09 2.10 42.73
C GLY A 183 -15.06 3.27 42.48
N CYS A 184 -16.06 3.04 41.65
CA CYS A 184 -17.24 3.90 41.49
C CYS A 184 -18.49 3.08 41.86
N ASP A 185 -18.42 2.34 42.97
CA ASP A 185 -19.63 1.87 43.62
C ASP A 185 -20.36 3.08 44.21
N ASN A 186 -21.50 3.43 43.61
CA ASN A 186 -22.46 4.38 44.18
C ASN A 186 -23.08 3.88 45.51
N ASN A 187 -22.64 2.75 46.05
CA ASN A 187 -23.04 2.28 47.37
C ASN A 187 -22.14 2.88 48.45
N SER A 188 -22.46 4.13 48.77
CA SER A 188 -22.08 4.83 49.98
C SER A 188 -22.45 4.06 51.25
N THR A 189 -21.58 3.15 51.71
CA THR A 189 -21.57 2.65 53.10
C THR A 189 -20.16 2.32 53.62
N ALA A 190 -19.13 3.08 53.22
CA ALA A 190 -17.81 3.01 53.86
C ALA A 190 -17.60 4.22 54.78
N THR A 191 -17.94 4.03 56.04
CA THR A 191 -17.52 4.89 57.17
C THR A 191 -16.00 4.93 57.28
N ASN A 192 -15.44 6.13 57.30
CA ASN A 192 -14.08 6.49 57.77
C ASN A 192 -12.88 5.82 57.08
N SER A 193 -12.55 6.29 55.87
CA SER A 193 -11.14 6.44 55.42
C SER A 193 -11.07 7.45 54.27
N SER A 194 -10.11 8.37 54.33
CA SER A 194 -10.00 9.62 53.55
C SER A 194 -9.59 9.47 52.08
N THR A 195 -10.15 8.50 51.34
CA THR A 195 -9.90 8.35 49.89
C THR A 195 -11.16 7.96 49.10
N ALA A 196 -12.29 8.61 49.41
CA ALA A 196 -13.43 8.62 48.50
C ALA A 196 -13.07 9.47 47.25
N ARG A 197 -12.52 8.84 46.22
CA ARG A 197 -12.26 9.50 44.92
C ARG A 197 -13.61 9.67 44.21
N ASN A 198 -14.08 10.91 44.08
CA ASN A 198 -15.24 11.25 43.26
C ASN A 198 -14.97 10.87 41.78
N CYS A 199 -15.90 10.16 41.15
CA CYS A 199 -15.78 9.65 39.77
C CYS A 199 -15.58 10.73 38.71
N SER A 200 -15.91 12.00 39.01
CA SER A 200 -15.60 13.15 38.14
C SER A 200 -14.10 13.36 37.96
N ASN A 201 -13.28 13.03 38.97
CA ASN A 201 -11.82 13.16 38.90
C ASN A 201 -11.16 11.99 38.14
N LEU A 202 -11.91 10.94 37.79
CA LEU A 202 -11.41 9.80 37.02
C LEU A 202 -11.49 10.04 35.50
N ALA A 203 -12.38 10.92 35.04
CA ALA A 203 -12.53 11.24 33.62
C ALA A 203 -11.31 11.97 33.04
N ASP A 204 -10.56 12.71 33.87
CA ASP A 204 -9.35 13.43 33.49
C ASP A 204 -8.07 12.60 33.67
N GLN A 205 -8.17 11.34 34.11
CA GLN A 205 -7.00 10.48 34.30
C GLN A 205 -6.53 9.87 32.99
N ARG A 206 -5.20 9.88 32.76
CA ARG A 206 -4.58 9.31 31.55
C ARG A 206 -3.81 8.03 31.88
N SER A 207 -3.77 7.12 30.92
CA SER A 207 -3.03 5.87 31.04
C SER A 207 -1.54 6.06 30.76
N PRO A 208 -0.66 5.30 31.42
CA PRO A 208 0.78 5.43 31.24
C PRO A 208 1.21 5.18 29.79
N ILE A 209 0.48 4.34 29.04
CA ILE A 209 0.73 4.08 27.62
C ILE A 209 0.37 5.27 26.72
N ILE A 210 -0.74 5.97 26.99
CA ILE A 210 -1.12 7.16 26.22
C ILE A 210 -0.08 8.26 26.44
N GLU A 211 0.33 8.49 27.70
CA GLU A 211 1.38 9.46 27.99
C GLU A 211 2.75 9.04 27.43
N PHE A 212 3.07 7.75 27.43
CA PHE A 212 4.28 7.26 26.75
C PHE A 212 4.23 7.57 25.25
N TRP A 213 3.11 7.29 24.57
CA TRP A 213 2.95 7.59 23.15
C TRP A 213 3.01 9.09 22.86
N GLU A 214 2.20 9.90 23.54
CA GLU A 214 2.04 11.33 23.23
C GLU A 214 3.21 12.17 23.77
N ASN A 215 3.65 11.95 25.00
CA ASN A 215 4.65 12.82 25.66
C ASN A 215 6.09 12.33 25.47
N LYS A 216 6.31 11.01 25.37
CA LYS A 216 7.66 10.43 25.24
C LYS A 216 8.05 10.11 23.80
N VAL A 217 7.22 9.35 23.09
CA VAL A 217 7.52 8.92 21.71
C VAL A 217 7.35 10.09 20.75
N LEU A 218 6.14 10.64 20.67
CA LEU A 218 5.81 11.71 19.71
C LEU A 218 6.24 13.09 20.19
N ARG A 219 6.21 13.34 21.51
CA ARG A 219 6.34 14.69 22.10
C ARG A 219 5.37 15.68 21.43
N ILE A 220 4.12 15.25 21.24
CA ILE A 220 3.16 15.85 20.30
C ILE A 220 2.90 17.33 20.58
N SER A 221 2.89 18.15 19.53
CA SER A 221 2.57 19.58 19.61
C SER A 221 1.06 19.85 19.55
N GLY A 222 0.66 21.07 19.89
CA GLY A 222 -0.75 21.46 19.93
C GLY A 222 -1.41 21.60 18.55
N ASP A 223 -0.64 21.95 17.52
CA ASP A 223 -1.15 22.26 16.18
C ASP A 223 -0.19 21.86 15.06
N LEU A 224 -0.73 21.61 13.87
CA LEU A 224 0.05 21.37 12.64
C LEU A 224 0.95 22.56 12.28
N GLY A 225 0.54 23.79 12.61
CA GLY A 225 1.35 25.00 12.42
C GLY A 225 2.55 25.11 13.36
N GLU A 226 2.64 24.24 14.37
CA GLU A 226 3.70 24.19 15.37
C GLU A 226 4.52 22.90 15.19
N PRO A 227 5.46 22.84 14.24
CA PRO A 227 6.26 21.63 14.02
C PRO A 227 7.10 21.26 15.25
N GLY A 228 7.50 22.24 16.06
CA GLY A 228 8.31 22.04 17.25
C GLY A 228 9.72 21.54 16.94
N GLU A 229 10.32 20.81 17.88
CA GLU A 229 11.68 20.29 17.75
C GLU A 229 11.75 18.92 17.09
N LEU A 230 12.91 18.58 16.54
CA LEU A 230 13.20 17.23 16.05
C LEU A 230 13.52 16.28 17.21
N SER A 231 12.89 15.10 17.22
CA SER A 231 13.21 14.06 18.20
C SER A 231 14.46 13.28 17.76
N TRP A 232 15.59 13.51 18.42
CA TRP A 232 16.86 12.85 18.07
C TRP A 232 16.79 11.31 18.15
N GLN A 233 15.98 10.78 19.08
CA GLN A 233 15.81 9.33 19.26
C GLN A 233 15.09 8.71 18.05
N LEU A 234 14.07 9.39 17.54
CA LEU A 234 13.36 9.00 16.34
C LEU A 234 14.20 9.22 15.08
N ILE A 235 15.06 10.26 15.03
CA ILE A 235 16.02 10.46 13.93
C ILE A 235 16.96 9.25 13.85
N LEU A 236 17.50 8.79 14.98
CA LEU A 236 18.38 7.63 15.00
C LEU A 236 17.64 6.38 14.49
N CYS A 237 16.41 6.16 14.95
CA CYS A 237 15.58 5.05 14.49
C CYS A 237 15.25 5.16 12.98
N LEU A 238 14.99 6.36 12.46
CA LEU A 238 14.75 6.63 11.05
C LEU A 238 15.98 6.29 10.20
N LEU A 239 17.15 6.78 10.59
CA LEU A 239 18.41 6.48 9.90
C LEU A 239 18.70 4.97 9.90
N THR A 240 18.54 4.31 11.05
CA THR A 240 18.73 2.85 11.14
C THR A 240 17.76 2.11 10.23
N THR A 241 16.49 2.50 10.19
CA THR A 241 15.48 1.83 9.36
C THR A 241 15.77 2.00 7.87
N TRP A 242 16.13 3.20 7.41
CA TRP A 242 16.52 3.43 6.00
C TRP A 242 17.80 2.67 5.61
N VAL A 243 18.77 2.56 6.52
CA VAL A 243 19.98 1.74 6.29
C VAL A 243 19.61 0.26 6.11
N ILE A 244 18.70 -0.27 6.94
CA ILE A 244 18.20 -1.64 6.78
C ILE A 244 17.52 -1.81 5.42
N VAL A 245 16.59 -0.92 5.05
CA VAL A 245 15.87 -0.96 3.77
C VAL A 245 16.85 -0.91 2.59
N TYR A 246 17.85 -0.03 2.64
CA TYR A 246 18.87 0.08 1.60
C TYR A 246 19.61 -1.25 1.40
N PHE A 247 20.08 -1.90 2.47
CA PHE A 247 20.79 -3.17 2.35
C PHE A 247 19.88 -4.35 1.94
N CYS A 248 18.59 -4.31 2.26
CA CYS A 248 17.63 -5.29 1.73
C CYS A 248 17.56 -5.25 0.21
N ILE A 249 17.57 -4.05 -0.38
CA ILE A 249 17.37 -3.85 -1.82
C ILE A 249 18.65 -3.62 -2.61
N TRP A 250 19.83 -3.40 -2.02
CA TRP A 250 20.99 -2.85 -2.74
C TRP A 250 21.45 -3.63 -3.99
N LYS A 251 21.29 -4.97 -4.00
CA LYS A 251 21.59 -5.84 -5.16
C LYS A 251 20.34 -6.30 -5.92
N GLY A 252 19.21 -5.61 -5.74
CA GLY A 252 17.94 -5.88 -6.41
C GLY A 252 17.29 -7.18 -6.02
N VAL A 253 16.47 -7.70 -6.94
CA VAL A 253 15.62 -8.86 -6.72
C VAL A 253 16.36 -10.11 -6.23
N LYS A 254 17.68 -10.22 -6.46
CA LYS A 254 18.51 -11.30 -5.90
C LYS A 254 18.81 -11.16 -4.40
N SER A 255 18.92 -9.93 -3.88
CA SER A 255 19.04 -9.67 -2.44
C SER A 255 17.66 -9.75 -1.80
N THR A 256 16.71 -9.02 -2.36
CA THR A 256 15.30 -8.98 -1.92
C THR A 256 14.73 -10.39 -1.80
N GLY A 257 14.88 -11.21 -2.85
CA GLY A 257 14.39 -12.59 -2.90
C GLY A 257 14.98 -13.53 -1.85
N LYS A 258 16.11 -13.20 -1.21
CA LYS A 258 16.68 -13.99 -0.11
C LYS A 258 16.15 -13.53 1.25
N VAL A 259 16.08 -12.22 1.45
CA VAL A 259 15.62 -11.62 2.72
C VAL A 259 14.16 -11.97 3.00
N VAL A 260 13.32 -11.94 1.95
CA VAL A 260 11.86 -12.22 2.03
C VAL A 260 11.52 -13.57 2.66
N TYR A 261 12.38 -14.58 2.61
CA TYR A 261 12.05 -15.88 3.23
C TYR A 261 12.00 -15.79 4.75
N PHE A 262 12.88 -15.02 5.36
CA PHE A 262 12.82 -14.78 6.80
C PHE A 262 11.68 -13.82 7.11
N THR A 263 11.65 -12.69 6.40
CA THR A 263 10.76 -11.59 6.75
C THR A 263 9.29 -11.88 6.44
N ALA A 264 8.98 -12.66 5.40
CA ALA A 264 7.59 -13.05 5.13
C ALA A 264 7.10 -14.19 6.04
N LEU A 265 7.98 -15.11 6.49
CA LEU A 265 7.58 -16.27 7.28
C LEU A 265 7.58 -16.02 8.79
N PHE A 266 8.53 -15.23 9.29
CA PHE A 266 8.66 -14.96 10.71
C PHE A 266 7.38 -14.39 11.36
N PRO A 267 6.64 -13.47 10.73
CA PRO A 267 5.38 -12.99 11.27
C PRO A 267 4.34 -14.07 11.49
N TYR A 268 4.26 -15.09 10.63
CA TYR A 268 3.34 -16.21 10.84
C TYR A 268 3.69 -17.01 12.09
N VAL A 269 4.98 -17.20 12.38
CA VAL A 269 5.44 -17.86 13.61
C VAL A 269 4.95 -17.08 14.83
N VAL A 270 5.15 -15.76 14.84
CA VAL A 270 4.72 -14.90 15.96
C VAL A 270 3.20 -14.85 16.08
N LEU A 271 2.46 -14.70 14.99
CA LEU A 271 1.00 -14.71 15.01
C LEU A 271 0.44 -16.03 15.56
N ILE A 272 1.04 -17.18 15.22
CA ILE A 272 0.64 -18.48 15.79
C ILE A 272 0.93 -18.53 17.28
N LEU A 273 2.10 -18.10 17.73
CA LEU A 273 2.45 -18.07 19.16
C LEU A 273 1.52 -17.14 19.95
N LEU A 274 1.25 -15.95 19.42
CA LEU A 274 0.33 -14.99 20.01
C LEU A 274 -1.11 -15.50 20.04
N LEU A 275 -1.55 -16.25 19.01
CA LEU A 275 -2.86 -16.87 19.03
C LEU A 275 -2.95 -17.95 20.11
N LEU A 276 -1.97 -18.87 20.16
CA LEU A 276 -1.95 -19.96 21.13
C LEU A 276 -1.96 -19.42 22.56
N HIS A 277 -1.22 -18.34 22.83
CA HIS A 277 -1.29 -17.68 24.13
C HIS A 277 -2.60 -16.90 24.32
N GLY A 278 -3.00 -16.10 23.34
CA GLY A 278 -4.16 -15.23 23.39
C GLY A 278 -5.46 -15.96 23.69
N VAL A 279 -5.68 -17.14 23.08
CA VAL A 279 -6.90 -17.94 23.35
C VAL A 279 -6.91 -18.61 24.72
N THR A 280 -5.78 -18.67 25.42
CA THR A 280 -5.70 -19.20 26.80
C THR A 280 -5.96 -18.14 27.87
N LEU A 281 -6.00 -16.86 27.48
CA LEU A 281 -6.26 -15.75 28.39
C LEU A 281 -7.75 -15.65 28.76
N PRO A 282 -8.08 -15.18 29.98
CA PRO A 282 -9.47 -14.95 30.36
C PRO A 282 -10.11 -13.88 29.46
N GLY A 283 -11.40 -14.00 29.14
CA GLY A 283 -12.11 -13.04 28.26
C GLY A 283 -11.78 -13.14 26.77
N ALA A 284 -10.84 -13.99 26.35
CA ALA A 284 -10.46 -14.14 24.94
C ALA A 284 -11.63 -14.57 24.05
N LEU A 285 -12.52 -15.43 24.56
CA LEU A 285 -13.71 -15.88 23.83
C LEU A 285 -14.67 -14.71 23.54
N ASP A 286 -14.87 -13.81 24.51
CA ASP A 286 -15.73 -12.64 24.32
C ASP A 286 -15.16 -11.74 23.23
N GLY A 287 -13.84 -11.54 23.21
CA GLY A 287 -13.14 -10.87 22.12
C GLY A 287 -13.42 -11.47 20.74
N ILE A 288 -13.27 -12.79 20.60
CA ILE A 288 -13.53 -13.50 19.34
C ILE A 288 -15.01 -13.43 18.93
N ILE A 289 -15.93 -13.49 19.91
CA ILE A 289 -17.36 -13.28 19.65
C ILE A 289 -17.57 -11.86 19.11
N TYR A 290 -16.99 -10.84 19.74
CA TYR A 290 -17.07 -9.44 19.25
C TYR A 290 -16.51 -9.27 17.83
N TYR A 291 -15.45 -9.99 17.49
CA TYR A 291 -14.87 -9.95 16.15
C TYR A 291 -15.82 -10.45 15.06
N LEU A 292 -16.60 -11.51 15.33
CA LEU A 292 -17.38 -12.22 14.32
C LEU A 292 -18.90 -12.10 14.49
N LYS A 293 -19.39 -11.49 15.57
CA LYS A 293 -20.82 -11.34 15.84
C LYS A 293 -21.53 -10.66 14.66
N PRO A 294 -22.44 -11.35 13.97
CA PRO A 294 -23.04 -10.83 12.75
C PRO A 294 -24.08 -9.75 13.06
N ASP A 295 -23.94 -8.58 12.44
CA ASP A 295 -24.98 -7.54 12.40
C ASP A 295 -25.39 -7.28 10.94
N TRP A 296 -26.52 -7.89 10.54
CA TRP A 296 -27.04 -7.80 9.19
C TRP A 296 -27.49 -6.40 8.79
N THR A 297 -27.79 -5.53 9.75
CA THR A 297 -28.22 -4.14 9.45
C THR A 297 -27.11 -3.34 8.78
N LYS A 298 -25.85 -3.73 9.00
CA LYS A 298 -24.67 -3.07 8.45
C LYS A 298 -24.55 -3.19 6.94
N LEU A 299 -25.10 -4.23 6.30
CA LEU A 299 -25.04 -4.36 4.83
C LEU A 299 -25.78 -3.25 4.09
N ALA A 300 -26.78 -2.62 4.72
CA ALA A 300 -27.51 -1.50 4.17
C ALA A 300 -26.71 -0.17 4.22
N VAL A 301 -25.58 -0.14 4.95
CA VAL A 301 -24.78 1.07 5.14
C VAL A 301 -23.71 1.15 4.07
N ALA A 302 -23.73 2.22 3.25
CA ALA A 302 -22.77 2.41 2.16
C ALA A 302 -21.30 2.41 2.63
N GLN A 303 -21.01 2.95 3.82
CA GLN A 303 -19.67 2.98 4.40
C GLN A 303 -19.03 1.59 4.52
N VAL A 304 -19.82 0.55 4.75
CA VAL A 304 -19.33 -0.84 4.86
C VAL A 304 -18.69 -1.31 3.55
N TRP A 305 -19.28 -0.92 2.41
CA TRP A 305 -18.77 -1.25 1.08
C TRP A 305 -17.54 -0.41 0.71
N ILE A 306 -17.49 0.86 1.13
CA ILE A 306 -16.32 1.74 0.97
C ILE A 306 -15.13 1.19 1.77
N ASP A 307 -15.37 0.82 3.03
CA ASP A 307 -14.35 0.26 3.91
C ASP A 307 -13.82 -1.08 3.35
N ALA A 308 -14.71 -1.96 2.86
CA ALA A 308 -14.32 -3.21 2.20
C ALA A 308 -13.49 -2.97 0.93
N GLY A 309 -13.92 -2.03 0.08
CA GLY A 309 -13.22 -1.65 -1.14
C GLY A 309 -11.82 -1.13 -0.88
N THR A 310 -11.74 -0.04 -0.13
CA THR A 310 -10.47 0.61 0.21
C THR A 310 -9.52 -0.35 0.92
N GLN A 311 -10.03 -1.25 1.79
CA GLN A 311 -9.21 -2.28 2.41
C GLN A 311 -8.60 -3.25 1.40
N ILE A 312 -9.35 -3.72 0.40
CA ILE A 312 -8.81 -4.64 -0.61
C ILE A 312 -7.77 -3.96 -1.49
N PHE A 313 -8.07 -2.78 -2.02
CA PHE A 313 -7.12 -2.05 -2.89
C PHE A 313 -5.82 -1.73 -2.15
N PHE A 314 -5.92 -1.30 -0.88
CA PHE A 314 -4.77 -1.02 -0.04
C PHE A 314 -4.01 -2.30 0.35
N SER A 315 -4.71 -3.34 0.81
CA SER A 315 -4.08 -4.59 1.27
C SER A 315 -3.42 -5.40 0.14
N TYR A 316 -3.94 -5.31 -1.09
CA TYR A 316 -3.29 -5.95 -2.24
C TYR A 316 -2.19 -5.07 -2.85
N ALA A 317 -2.03 -3.84 -2.33
CA ALA A 317 -1.08 -2.85 -2.81
C ALA A 317 -1.25 -2.54 -4.32
N ILE A 318 -2.51 -2.47 -4.76
CA ILE A 318 -2.91 -2.18 -6.13
C ILE A 318 -2.76 -0.69 -6.43
N GLY A 319 -2.27 -0.34 -7.62
CA GLY A 319 -2.10 1.03 -8.10
C GLY A 319 -0.78 1.69 -7.70
N LEU A 320 0.08 0.98 -6.96
CA LEU A 320 1.40 1.47 -6.54
C LEU A 320 2.49 1.24 -7.61
N GLY A 321 2.21 0.43 -8.64
CA GLY A 321 3.18 0.11 -9.69
C GLY A 321 4.32 -0.84 -9.26
N ALA A 322 4.42 -1.16 -7.96
CA ALA A 322 5.36 -2.14 -7.44
C ALA A 322 5.05 -3.57 -7.92
N LEU A 323 3.77 -3.96 -8.03
CA LEU A 323 3.39 -5.27 -8.58
C LEU A 323 3.77 -5.40 -10.05
N THR A 324 3.58 -4.32 -10.83
CA THR A 324 4.05 -4.24 -12.21
C THR A 324 5.58 -4.40 -12.28
N ALA A 325 6.33 -3.77 -11.38
CA ALA A 325 7.77 -3.94 -11.28
C ALA A 325 8.16 -5.39 -10.91
N LEU A 326 7.55 -6.00 -9.89
CA LEU A 326 7.84 -7.40 -9.52
C LEU A 326 7.52 -8.38 -10.65
N GLY A 327 6.38 -8.18 -11.34
CA GLY A 327 5.97 -8.97 -12.49
C GLY A 327 6.96 -8.87 -13.65
N SER A 328 7.59 -7.71 -13.85
CA SER A 328 8.60 -7.51 -14.91
C SER A 328 9.83 -8.43 -14.78
N TYR A 329 10.17 -8.85 -13.57
CA TYR A 329 11.27 -9.77 -13.27
C TYR A 329 10.86 -11.26 -13.38
N ASN A 330 9.58 -11.56 -13.62
CA ASN A 330 9.15 -12.94 -13.88
C ASN A 330 9.71 -13.45 -15.19
N ARG A 331 9.77 -14.77 -15.35
CA ARG A 331 10.00 -15.39 -16.66
C ARG A 331 8.75 -15.18 -17.53
N PHE A 332 8.92 -15.07 -18.85
CA PHE A 332 7.79 -14.79 -19.76
C PHE A 332 6.65 -15.83 -19.65
N HIS A 333 7.01 -17.10 -19.49
CA HIS A 333 6.07 -18.21 -19.35
C HIS A 333 5.64 -18.55 -17.92
N ASN A 334 5.86 -17.64 -16.96
CA ASN A 334 5.40 -17.85 -15.59
C ASN A 334 3.87 -17.73 -15.52
N ASN A 335 3.21 -18.60 -14.74
CA ASN A 335 1.75 -18.64 -14.64
C ASN A 335 1.23 -17.59 -13.65
N CYS A 336 1.29 -16.31 -14.03
CA CYS A 336 0.84 -15.19 -13.20
C CYS A 336 -0.66 -15.23 -12.86
N TYR A 337 -1.48 -15.93 -13.66
CA TYR A 337 -2.90 -16.12 -13.36
C TYR A 337 -3.10 -16.98 -12.11
N ARG A 338 -2.40 -18.11 -12.02
CA ARG A 338 -2.43 -18.97 -10.83
C ARG A 338 -1.86 -18.25 -9.61
N ASP A 339 -0.75 -17.54 -9.80
CA ASP A 339 -0.06 -16.82 -8.74
C ASP A 339 -1.00 -15.78 -8.09
N ALA A 340 -1.80 -15.05 -8.88
CA ALA A 340 -2.75 -14.07 -8.38
C ALA A 340 -3.79 -14.66 -7.40
N TYR A 341 -4.34 -15.85 -7.68
CA TYR A 341 -5.28 -16.51 -6.74
C TYR A 341 -4.59 -17.01 -5.47
N VAL A 342 -3.40 -17.58 -5.59
CA VAL A 342 -2.64 -18.06 -4.44
C VAL A 342 -2.36 -16.90 -3.49
N LEU A 343 -1.90 -15.77 -4.04
CA LEU A 343 -1.61 -14.56 -3.28
C LEU A 343 -2.86 -13.96 -2.65
N ALA A 344 -3.99 -13.98 -3.35
CA ALA A 344 -5.26 -13.52 -2.82
C ALA A 344 -5.73 -14.34 -1.61
N VAL A 345 -5.66 -15.67 -1.71
CA VAL A 345 -6.00 -16.58 -0.62
C VAL A 345 -5.09 -16.36 0.58
N ILE A 346 -3.77 -16.29 0.36
CA ILE A 346 -2.80 -16.04 1.43
C ILE A 346 -3.14 -14.70 2.12
N ASN A 347 -3.24 -13.60 1.36
CA ASN A 347 -3.48 -12.28 1.91
C ASN A 347 -4.77 -12.17 2.74
N SER A 348 -5.89 -12.66 2.20
CA SER A 348 -7.17 -12.62 2.91
C SER A 348 -7.23 -13.59 4.09
N SER A 349 -6.61 -14.78 3.98
CA SER A 349 -6.53 -15.73 5.09
C SER A 349 -5.68 -15.21 6.25
N THR A 350 -4.57 -14.52 5.95
CA THR A 350 -3.73 -13.89 6.98
C THR A 350 -4.47 -12.76 7.69
N SER A 351 -5.24 -11.96 6.96
CA SER A 351 -6.09 -10.92 7.57
C SER A 351 -7.11 -11.51 8.54
N PHE A 352 -7.80 -12.58 8.11
CA PHE A 352 -8.78 -13.29 8.94
C PHE A 352 -8.12 -13.92 10.17
N PHE A 353 -6.98 -14.57 10.00
CA PHE A 353 -6.20 -15.18 11.08
C PHE A 353 -5.71 -14.14 12.10
N ALA A 354 -5.15 -13.02 11.64
CA ALA A 354 -4.71 -11.92 12.50
C ALA A 354 -5.87 -11.30 13.30
N GLY A 355 -7.10 -11.37 12.79
CA GLY A 355 -8.30 -10.97 13.52
C GLY A 355 -8.50 -11.76 14.82
N PHE A 356 -8.32 -13.08 14.79
CA PHE A 356 -8.38 -13.90 16.01
C PHE A 356 -7.27 -13.53 16.99
N VAL A 357 -6.05 -13.29 16.50
CA VAL A 357 -4.92 -12.87 17.35
C VAL A 357 -5.26 -11.57 18.08
N VAL A 358 -5.63 -10.53 17.34
CA VAL A 358 -5.92 -9.20 17.90
C VAL A 358 -7.11 -9.25 18.87
N PHE A 359 -8.23 -9.84 18.46
CA PHE A 359 -9.43 -9.82 19.29
C PHE A 359 -9.36 -10.76 20.49
N SER A 360 -8.59 -11.84 20.45
CA SER A 360 -8.33 -12.64 21.66
C SER A 360 -7.61 -11.81 22.74
N VAL A 361 -6.62 -11.01 22.35
CA VAL A 361 -5.87 -10.12 23.25
C VAL A 361 -6.70 -8.93 23.71
N LEU A 362 -7.49 -8.31 22.83
CA LEU A 362 -8.39 -7.21 23.21
C LEU A 362 -9.51 -7.68 24.14
N GLY A 363 -10.04 -8.88 23.95
CA GLY A 363 -11.03 -9.49 24.85
C GLY A 363 -10.47 -9.69 26.26
N PHE A 364 -9.22 -10.15 26.35
CA PHE A 364 -8.49 -10.22 27.62
C PHE A 364 -8.33 -8.85 28.27
N MET A 365 -7.87 -7.85 27.53
CA MET A 365 -7.72 -6.49 28.06
C MET A 365 -9.05 -5.92 28.59
N ALA A 366 -10.14 -6.13 27.85
CA ALA A 366 -11.48 -5.69 28.25
C ALA A 366 -11.96 -6.40 29.53
N SER A 367 -11.73 -7.71 29.63
CA SER A 367 -12.07 -8.52 30.81
C SER A 367 -11.28 -8.09 32.05
N GLU A 368 -9.97 -7.88 31.93
CA GLU A 368 -9.12 -7.44 33.05
C GLU A 368 -9.45 -6.01 33.50
N GLN A 369 -9.87 -5.14 32.58
CA GLN A 369 -10.23 -3.75 32.88
C GLN A 369 -11.71 -3.56 33.24
N GLY A 370 -12.55 -4.59 33.08
CA GLY A 370 -13.99 -4.49 33.29
C GLY A 370 -14.70 -3.50 32.37
N VAL A 371 -14.18 -3.28 31.16
CA VAL A 371 -14.74 -2.34 30.16
C VAL A 371 -15.28 -3.07 28.93
N ASP A 372 -16.15 -2.41 28.17
CA ASP A 372 -16.61 -2.96 26.90
C ASP A 372 -15.48 -2.94 25.85
N ILE A 373 -15.40 -3.98 25.02
CA ILE A 373 -14.37 -4.13 23.99
C ILE A 373 -14.35 -2.94 23.01
N SER A 374 -15.49 -2.29 22.78
CA SER A 374 -15.58 -1.09 21.92
C SER A 374 -14.76 0.11 22.40
N GLN A 375 -14.43 0.17 23.70
CA GLN A 375 -13.64 1.25 24.29
C GLN A 375 -12.12 1.02 24.14
N VAL A 376 -11.70 -0.23 23.91
CA VAL A 376 -10.28 -0.61 23.75
C VAL A 376 -9.90 -0.88 22.30
N ALA A 377 -10.89 -1.02 21.41
CA ALA A 377 -10.69 -1.24 19.99
C ALA A 377 -10.38 0.06 19.23
N GLU A 378 -9.09 0.31 19.00
CA GLU A 378 -8.59 1.40 18.16
C GLU A 378 -8.23 0.93 16.74
N SER A 379 -7.99 1.86 15.82
CA SER A 379 -7.56 1.58 14.44
C SER A 379 -6.20 2.19 14.14
N GLY A 380 -5.42 1.56 13.26
CA GLY A 380 -4.16 2.12 12.77
C GLY A 380 -3.08 2.18 13.87
N PRO A 381 -2.26 3.25 13.94
CA PRO A 381 -1.19 3.38 14.93
C PRO A 381 -1.66 3.24 16.38
N GLY A 382 -2.87 3.71 16.72
CA GLY A 382 -3.42 3.58 18.06
C GLY A 382 -3.57 2.11 18.52
N LEU A 383 -3.98 1.22 17.62
CA LEU A 383 -4.06 -0.20 17.95
C LEU A 383 -2.67 -0.79 18.28
N ALA A 384 -1.68 -0.55 17.42
CA ALA A 384 -0.36 -1.18 17.57
C ALA A 384 0.53 -0.53 18.63
N PHE A 385 0.39 0.77 18.87
CA PHE A 385 1.25 1.53 19.78
C PHE A 385 0.56 1.98 21.07
N ILE A 386 -0.75 1.75 21.23
CA ILE A 386 -1.50 2.06 22.46
C ILE A 386 -2.23 0.83 22.98
N ALA A 387 -3.21 0.31 22.25
CA ALA A 387 -4.08 -0.77 22.74
C ALA A 387 -3.31 -2.09 22.95
N TYR A 388 -2.54 -2.53 21.96
CA TYR A 388 -1.81 -3.80 22.04
C TYR A 388 -0.71 -3.78 23.12
N PRO A 389 0.17 -2.76 23.20
CA PRO A 389 1.19 -2.71 24.24
C PRO A 389 0.56 -2.63 25.63
N LYS A 390 -0.60 -1.96 25.77
CA LYS A 390 -1.36 -1.96 27.03
C LYS A 390 -1.82 -3.35 27.42
N ALA A 391 -2.40 -4.13 26.51
CA ALA A 391 -2.79 -5.50 26.79
C ALA A 391 -1.59 -6.36 27.20
N VAL A 392 -0.44 -6.19 26.54
CA VAL A 392 0.80 -6.91 26.87
C VAL A 392 1.30 -6.61 28.29
N THR A 393 1.11 -5.38 28.82
CA THR A 393 1.50 -5.07 30.21
C THR A 393 0.75 -5.89 31.27
N LEU A 394 -0.42 -6.43 30.91
CA LEU A 394 -1.25 -7.25 31.80
C LEU A 394 -0.86 -8.74 31.76
N MET A 395 -0.03 -9.15 30.78
CA MET A 395 0.38 -10.54 30.62
C MET A 395 1.62 -10.88 31.46
N PRO A 396 1.75 -12.12 31.95
CA PRO A 396 3.00 -12.58 32.54
C PRO A 396 4.12 -12.57 31.48
N LEU A 397 5.35 -12.25 31.92
CA LEU A 397 6.52 -12.10 31.02
C LEU A 397 6.30 -11.04 29.92
N SER A 398 5.66 -9.91 30.27
CA SER A 398 5.32 -8.83 29.34
C SER A 398 6.48 -8.36 28.43
N PRO A 399 7.76 -8.28 28.86
CA PRO A 399 8.85 -7.88 27.95
C PRO A 399 9.07 -8.86 26.78
N LEU A 400 8.85 -10.16 26.99
CA LEU A 400 8.97 -11.17 25.93
C LEU A 400 7.92 -10.94 24.84
N TRP A 401 6.66 -10.78 25.24
CA TRP A 401 5.55 -10.57 24.31
C TRP A 401 5.64 -9.24 23.58
N ALA A 402 6.07 -8.18 24.26
CA ALA A 402 6.33 -6.88 23.64
C ALA A 402 7.45 -6.97 22.60
N THR A 403 8.57 -7.61 22.94
CA THR A 403 9.71 -7.79 22.03
C THR A 403 9.31 -8.59 20.79
N LEU A 404 8.59 -9.71 20.97
CA LEU A 404 8.09 -10.52 19.85
C LEU A 404 7.12 -9.75 18.95
N PHE A 405 6.20 -9.00 19.54
CA PHE A 405 5.22 -8.21 18.80
C PHE A 405 5.86 -7.07 18.01
N PHE A 406 6.72 -6.26 18.62
CA PHE A 406 7.36 -5.15 17.92
C PHE A 406 8.40 -5.60 16.90
N PHE A 407 9.08 -6.73 17.15
CA PHE A 407 9.95 -7.32 16.15
C PHE A 407 9.15 -7.87 14.96
N MET A 408 8.01 -8.54 15.21
CA MET A 408 7.07 -8.93 14.15
C MET A 408 6.56 -7.71 13.36
N LEU A 409 6.15 -6.64 14.04
CA LEU A 409 5.66 -5.40 13.43
C LEU A 409 6.73 -4.80 12.51
N LEU A 410 7.98 -4.71 12.98
CA LEU A 410 9.11 -4.22 12.20
C LEU A 410 9.37 -5.08 10.96
N VAL A 411 9.34 -6.41 11.11
CA VAL A 411 9.54 -7.35 10.00
C VAL A 411 8.40 -7.29 8.97
N LEU A 412 7.14 -7.24 9.40
CA LEU A 412 5.98 -7.05 8.51
C LEU A 412 6.06 -5.72 7.75
N GLY A 413 6.45 -4.65 8.43
CA GLY A 413 6.64 -3.35 7.79
C GLY A 413 7.80 -3.35 6.80
N LEU A 414 8.89 -4.06 7.10
CA LEU A 414 10.09 -4.09 6.25
C LEU A 414 9.79 -4.65 4.85
N ASP A 415 9.03 -5.74 4.78
CA ASP A 415 8.67 -6.34 3.49
C ASP A 415 7.92 -5.40 2.58
N SER A 416 6.86 -4.78 3.10
CA SER A 416 6.08 -3.81 2.33
C SER A 416 6.94 -2.63 1.89
N GLN A 417 7.78 -2.12 2.79
CA GLN A 417 8.63 -0.96 2.53
C GLN A 417 9.68 -1.24 1.45
N PHE A 418 10.48 -2.31 1.59
CA PHE A 418 11.57 -2.53 0.64
C PHE A 418 11.03 -2.92 -0.75
N VAL A 419 9.87 -3.58 -0.86
CA VAL A 419 9.24 -3.85 -2.16
C VAL A 419 8.68 -2.57 -2.78
N GLY A 420 8.07 -1.70 -1.99
CA GLY A 420 7.62 -0.38 -2.47
C GLY A 420 8.77 0.46 -3.01
N VAL A 421 9.90 0.48 -2.30
CA VAL A 421 11.12 1.17 -2.75
C VAL A 421 11.74 0.49 -3.97
N GLU A 422 11.74 -0.84 -4.06
CA GLU A 422 12.20 -1.58 -5.25
C GLU A 422 11.36 -1.23 -6.48
N GLY A 423 10.03 -1.14 -6.33
CA GLY A 423 9.12 -0.74 -7.39
C GLY A 423 9.43 0.65 -7.92
N PHE A 424 9.65 1.60 -7.00
CA PHE A 424 10.04 2.96 -7.35
C PHE A 424 11.40 3.01 -8.07
N ILE A 425 12.43 2.36 -7.53
CA ILE A 425 13.77 2.34 -8.16
C ILE A 425 13.70 1.69 -9.54
N THR A 426 12.98 0.58 -9.68
CA THR A 426 12.79 -0.09 -10.97
C THR A 426 12.14 0.85 -11.99
N GLY A 427 11.08 1.56 -11.60
CA GLY A 427 10.42 2.54 -12.46
C GLY A 427 11.34 3.67 -12.93
N ILE A 428 12.27 4.13 -12.08
CA ILE A 428 13.28 5.13 -12.45
C ILE A 428 14.34 4.54 -13.39
N LEU A 429 14.90 3.38 -13.04
CA LEU A 429 15.99 2.76 -13.80
C LEU A 429 15.55 2.38 -15.22
N ASP A 430 14.30 1.98 -15.39
CA ASP A 430 13.71 1.64 -16.70
C ASP A 430 13.46 2.85 -17.61
N LEU A 431 13.66 4.08 -17.14
CA LEU A 431 13.64 5.29 -17.99
C LEU A 431 14.96 5.54 -18.71
N PHE A 432 16.04 4.90 -18.24
CA PHE A 432 17.36 5.14 -18.77
C PHE A 432 17.91 3.91 -19.51
N PRO A 433 18.86 4.11 -20.44
CA PRO A 433 19.53 3.00 -21.10
C PRO A 433 20.20 2.06 -20.10
N GLN A 434 20.19 0.76 -20.42
CA GLN A 434 20.83 -0.27 -19.60
C GLN A 434 22.31 0.06 -19.39
N PRO A 435 22.78 0.10 -18.12
CA PRO A 435 24.18 0.38 -17.84
C PRO A 435 25.08 -0.79 -18.23
N ALA A 436 26.39 -0.54 -18.33
CA ALA A 436 27.37 -1.60 -18.50
C ALA A 436 27.32 -2.62 -17.34
N ALA A 437 27.64 -3.88 -17.63
CA ALA A 437 27.69 -4.94 -16.64
C ALA A 437 28.62 -4.57 -15.47
N GLY A 438 28.13 -4.73 -14.23
CA GLY A 438 28.88 -4.37 -13.02
C GLY A 438 28.82 -2.89 -12.62
N SER A 439 28.03 -2.06 -13.29
CA SER A 439 27.86 -0.65 -12.91
C SER A 439 27.24 -0.49 -11.51
N PRO A 440 27.79 0.39 -10.65
CA PRO A 440 27.20 0.69 -9.34
C PRO A 440 25.95 1.59 -9.44
N ARG A 441 25.48 1.91 -10.66
CA ARG A 441 24.35 2.82 -10.91
C ARG A 441 23.13 2.48 -10.07
N ARG A 442 22.79 1.19 -9.99
CA ARG A 442 21.63 0.74 -9.22
C ARG A 442 21.78 1.04 -7.73
N GLU A 443 22.93 0.72 -7.16
CA GLU A 443 23.26 0.94 -5.75
C GLU A 443 23.24 2.45 -5.43
N ILE A 444 23.82 3.27 -6.30
CA ILE A 444 23.82 4.73 -6.17
C ILE A 444 22.40 5.30 -6.27
N THR A 445 21.60 4.86 -7.25
CA THR A 445 20.20 5.30 -7.38
C THR A 445 19.39 4.93 -6.15
N ALA A 446 19.54 3.70 -5.64
CA ALA A 446 18.88 3.26 -4.41
C ALA A 446 19.28 4.13 -3.20
N ALA A 447 20.58 4.41 -3.03
CA ALA A 447 21.08 5.25 -1.95
C ALA A 447 20.53 6.69 -2.04
N ILE A 448 20.51 7.28 -3.23
CA ILE A 448 19.94 8.62 -3.45
C ILE A 448 18.44 8.62 -3.14
N CYS A 449 17.68 7.63 -3.62
CA CYS A 449 16.25 7.54 -3.33
C CYS A 449 15.97 7.42 -1.82
N CYS A 450 16.70 6.54 -1.11
CA CYS A 450 16.56 6.38 0.33
C CYS A 450 16.93 7.68 1.08
N LEU A 451 18.00 8.37 0.66
CA LEU A 451 18.42 9.64 1.27
C LEU A 451 17.38 10.74 1.06
N VAL A 452 16.82 10.87 -0.15
CA VAL A 452 15.78 11.86 -0.45
C VAL A 452 14.53 11.60 0.38
N CYS A 453 14.07 10.33 0.46
CA CYS A 453 12.94 9.97 1.31
C CYS A 453 13.25 10.28 2.79
N CYS A 454 14.40 9.84 3.29
CA CYS A 454 14.82 10.11 4.67
C CYS A 454 14.83 11.60 5.04
N ILE A 455 15.22 12.48 4.11
CA ILE A 455 15.20 13.94 4.33
C ILE A 455 13.76 14.45 4.45
N ILE A 456 12.84 13.96 3.61
CA ILE A 456 11.41 14.31 3.69
C ILE A 456 10.81 13.81 5.00
N ASP A 457 11.17 12.61 5.41
CA ASP A 457 10.64 11.96 6.61
C ASP A 457 11.07 12.67 7.90
N LEU A 458 12.13 13.50 7.89
CA LEU A 458 12.47 14.38 9.01
C LEU A 458 11.31 15.28 9.41
N SER A 459 10.43 15.66 8.46
CA SER A 459 9.21 16.42 8.78
C SER A 459 8.26 15.66 9.72
N MET A 460 8.22 14.33 9.62
CA MET A 460 7.38 13.45 10.43
C MET A 460 8.03 13.00 11.75
N VAL A 461 9.29 13.36 11.97
CA VAL A 461 10.06 13.12 13.21
C VAL A 461 10.02 14.32 14.17
N THR A 462 9.38 15.41 13.74
CA THR A 462 9.11 16.59 14.58
C THR A 462 7.98 16.32 15.60
N GLN A 463 7.81 17.22 16.57
CA GLN A 463 6.69 17.16 17.53
C GLN A 463 5.32 17.27 16.84
N GLY A 464 5.21 18.04 15.76
CA GLY A 464 4.03 18.09 14.89
C GLY A 464 3.97 16.95 13.85
N GLY A 465 4.93 16.01 13.88
CA GLY A 465 5.14 15.01 12.85
C GLY A 465 4.00 14.02 12.68
N MET A 466 3.25 13.72 13.75
CA MET A 466 2.05 12.87 13.69
C MET A 466 0.97 13.49 12.80
N TYR A 467 0.81 14.82 12.83
CA TYR A 467 -0.18 15.49 11.99
C TYR A 467 0.20 15.42 10.50
N VAL A 468 1.49 15.56 10.20
CA VAL A 468 2.04 15.41 8.84
C VAL A 468 1.87 13.98 8.35
N PHE A 469 2.22 12.99 9.19
CA PHE A 469 2.04 11.57 8.90
C PHE A 469 0.59 11.25 8.48
N GLN A 470 -0.40 11.76 9.22
CA GLN A 470 -1.81 11.53 8.90
C GLN A 470 -2.27 12.20 7.61
N LEU A 471 -1.70 13.35 7.23
CA LEU A 471 -2.00 13.96 5.92
C LEU A 471 -1.53 13.05 4.78
N PHE A 472 -0.33 12.47 4.91
CA PHE A 472 0.16 11.50 3.93
C PHE A 472 -0.71 10.24 3.90
N ASP A 473 -0.96 9.62 5.05
CA ASP A 473 -1.72 8.37 5.16
C ASP A 473 -3.16 8.52 4.63
N ASN A 474 -3.81 9.66 4.91
CA ASN A 474 -5.21 9.86 4.54
C ASN A 474 -5.42 10.37 3.10
N TYR A 475 -4.46 11.07 2.49
CA TYR A 475 -4.65 11.70 1.18
C TYR A 475 -3.73 11.22 0.06
N SER A 476 -2.48 10.82 0.35
CA SER A 476 -1.46 10.63 -0.69
C SER A 476 -1.54 9.25 -1.38
N ALA A 477 -1.46 8.18 -0.60
CA ALA A 477 -1.59 6.79 -1.02
C ALA A 477 -2.81 6.13 -0.37
N SER A 478 -3.94 6.84 -0.43
CA SER A 478 -5.19 6.46 0.23
C SER A 478 -6.23 5.94 -0.76
N GLY A 479 -7.39 5.53 -0.24
CA GLY A 479 -8.46 4.93 -1.04
C GLY A 479 -8.82 5.73 -2.30
N ILE A 480 -8.88 7.06 -2.23
CA ILE A 480 -9.28 7.91 -3.37
C ILE A 480 -8.27 7.81 -4.52
N THR A 481 -6.97 7.96 -4.24
CA THR A 481 -5.92 7.96 -5.27
C THR A 481 -5.74 6.57 -5.87
N LEU A 482 -5.81 5.52 -5.04
CA LEU A 482 -5.72 4.13 -5.49
C LEU A 482 -6.93 3.71 -6.35
N LEU A 483 -8.15 4.10 -5.98
CA LEU A 483 -9.34 3.81 -6.78
C LEU A 483 -9.34 4.57 -8.11
N TRP A 484 -8.87 5.83 -8.11
CA TRP A 484 -8.69 6.62 -9.32
C TRP A 484 -7.68 5.97 -10.27
N GLN A 485 -6.54 5.52 -9.73
CA GLN A 485 -5.53 4.79 -10.49
C GLN A 485 -6.12 3.49 -11.07
N ALA A 486 -6.68 2.62 -10.24
CA ALA A 486 -7.23 1.33 -10.66
C ALA A 486 -8.34 1.47 -11.71
N PHE A 487 -9.18 2.50 -11.62
CA PHE A 487 -10.18 2.82 -12.63
C PHE A 487 -9.52 3.06 -14.00
N TRP A 488 -8.52 3.94 -14.07
CA TRP A 488 -7.88 4.27 -15.33
C TRP A 488 -7.03 3.13 -15.89
N GLU A 489 -6.39 2.32 -15.04
CA GLU A 489 -5.68 1.12 -15.47
C GLU A 489 -6.61 0.12 -16.17
N CYS A 490 -7.76 -0.16 -15.55
CA CYS A 490 -8.79 -1.01 -16.14
C CYS A 490 -9.32 -0.43 -17.45
N VAL A 491 -9.66 0.87 -17.49
CA VAL A 491 -10.20 1.51 -18.69
C VAL A 491 -9.20 1.48 -19.84
N VAL A 492 -7.94 1.80 -19.59
CA VAL A 492 -6.90 1.83 -20.62
C VAL A 492 -6.62 0.43 -21.16
N ILE A 493 -6.46 -0.58 -20.30
CA ILE A 493 -6.22 -1.95 -20.77
C ILE A 493 -7.45 -2.51 -21.49
N ALA A 494 -8.64 -2.32 -20.94
CA ALA A 494 -9.83 -2.96 -21.47
C ALA A 494 -10.38 -2.30 -22.74
N TRP A 495 -10.35 -0.97 -22.83
CA TRP A 495 -11.01 -0.20 -23.89
C TRP A 495 -10.04 0.47 -24.86
N VAL A 496 -8.87 0.92 -24.40
CA VAL A 496 -7.88 1.59 -25.27
C VAL A 496 -6.97 0.56 -25.94
N TYR A 497 -6.36 -0.32 -25.14
CA TYR A 497 -5.52 -1.41 -25.65
C TYR A 497 -6.37 -2.57 -26.22
N GLY A 498 -7.46 -2.91 -25.53
CA GLY A 498 -8.42 -3.92 -25.89
C GLY A 498 -8.31 -5.17 -25.00
N ALA A 499 -9.37 -5.47 -24.26
CA ALA A 499 -9.38 -6.58 -23.30
C ALA A 499 -9.18 -7.95 -23.97
N ASP A 500 -9.73 -8.17 -25.17
CA ASP A 500 -9.53 -9.42 -25.91
C ASP A 500 -8.06 -9.62 -26.27
N ARG A 501 -7.40 -8.56 -26.74
CA ARG A 501 -5.99 -8.57 -27.08
C ARG A 501 -5.14 -8.87 -25.87
N PHE A 502 -5.38 -8.19 -24.75
CA PHE A 502 -4.64 -8.45 -23.52
C PHE A 502 -4.83 -9.89 -23.02
N MET A 503 -6.05 -10.44 -23.11
CA MET A 503 -6.30 -11.85 -22.79
C MET A 503 -5.55 -12.81 -23.72
N ASP A 504 -5.38 -12.48 -25.00
CA ASP A 504 -4.62 -13.27 -25.95
C ASP A 504 -3.10 -13.16 -25.70
N ASP A 505 -2.60 -11.98 -25.32
CA ASP A 505 -1.21 -11.78 -24.91
C ASP A 505 -0.87 -12.57 -23.63
N VAL A 506 -1.80 -12.58 -22.67
CA VAL A 506 -1.72 -13.45 -21.50
C VAL A 506 -1.71 -14.92 -21.90
N ALA A 507 -2.56 -15.33 -22.85
CA ALA A 507 -2.58 -16.71 -23.34
C ALA A 507 -1.24 -17.13 -23.97
N ARG A 508 -0.56 -16.20 -24.66
CA ARG A 508 0.81 -16.43 -25.16
C ARG A 508 1.85 -16.57 -24.06
N MET A 509 1.68 -15.85 -22.94
CA MET A 509 2.55 -16.01 -21.77
C MET A 509 2.32 -17.37 -21.10
N ILE A 510 1.11 -17.64 -20.63
CA ILE A 510 0.83 -18.77 -19.72
C ILE A 510 0.41 -20.07 -20.43
N GLY A 511 0.20 -20.04 -21.74
CA GLY A 511 -0.16 -21.19 -22.57
C GLY A 511 -1.66 -21.51 -22.64
N TYR A 512 -2.51 -20.75 -21.95
CA TYR A 512 -3.97 -20.91 -21.99
C TYR A 512 -4.66 -19.56 -21.75
N ARG A 513 -5.87 -19.41 -22.29
CA ARG A 513 -6.66 -18.18 -22.09
C ARG A 513 -7.31 -18.18 -20.69
N PRO A 514 -7.16 -17.12 -19.89
CA PRO A 514 -7.84 -17.03 -18.59
C PRO A 514 -9.36 -17.05 -18.73
N LEU A 515 -10.06 -17.26 -17.61
CA LEU A 515 -11.52 -17.25 -17.61
C LEU A 515 -12.07 -15.88 -18.07
N PRO A 516 -13.14 -15.85 -18.89
CA PRO A 516 -13.71 -14.61 -19.42
C PRO A 516 -14.17 -13.61 -18.35
N TYR A 517 -14.42 -14.05 -17.11
CA TYR A 517 -14.81 -13.14 -16.03
C TYR A 517 -13.74 -12.07 -15.77
N MET A 518 -12.45 -12.36 -15.96
CA MET A 518 -11.38 -11.37 -15.80
C MET A 518 -11.57 -10.19 -16.77
N LYS A 519 -11.90 -10.51 -18.03
CA LYS A 519 -12.26 -9.52 -19.04
C LYS A 519 -13.44 -8.67 -18.58
N TRP A 520 -14.52 -9.29 -18.08
CA TRP A 520 -15.69 -8.56 -17.59
C TRP A 520 -15.38 -7.65 -16.39
N CYS A 521 -14.50 -8.10 -15.49
CA CYS A 521 -14.01 -7.29 -14.38
C CYS A 521 -13.28 -6.04 -14.88
N TRP A 522 -12.27 -6.20 -15.74
CA TRP A 522 -11.52 -5.06 -16.28
C TRP A 522 -12.36 -4.13 -17.16
N SER A 523 -13.27 -4.68 -17.97
CA SER A 523 -14.08 -3.89 -18.89
C SER A 523 -15.20 -3.11 -18.21
N LEU A 524 -15.82 -3.67 -17.17
CA LEU A 524 -17.05 -3.08 -16.61
C LEU A 524 -17.11 -3.15 -15.08
N ILE A 525 -16.98 -4.33 -14.47
CA ILE A 525 -17.35 -4.51 -13.06
C ILE A 525 -16.43 -3.70 -12.14
N THR A 526 -15.11 -3.82 -12.31
CA THR A 526 -14.14 -3.11 -11.48
C THR A 526 -14.20 -1.60 -11.70
N PRO A 527 -14.23 -1.06 -12.94
CA PRO A 527 -14.42 0.37 -13.15
C PRO A 527 -15.69 0.93 -12.48
N VAL A 528 -16.82 0.21 -12.56
CA VAL A 528 -18.07 0.63 -11.91
C VAL A 528 -17.94 0.62 -10.39
N VAL A 529 -17.31 -0.40 -9.81
CA VAL A 529 -17.03 -0.46 -8.37
C VAL A 529 -16.13 0.71 -7.95
N CYS A 530 -15.05 0.98 -8.68
CA CYS A 530 -14.15 2.10 -8.39
C CYS A 530 -14.87 3.45 -8.44
N VAL A 531 -15.65 3.71 -9.48
CA VAL A 531 -16.44 4.95 -9.61
C VAL A 531 -17.48 5.06 -8.51
N GLY A 532 -18.20 3.97 -8.21
CA GLY A 532 -19.20 3.95 -7.14
C GLY A 532 -18.59 4.33 -5.79
N ILE A 533 -17.50 3.65 -5.39
CA ILE A 533 -16.82 3.92 -4.12
C ILE A 533 -16.23 5.34 -4.11
N PHE A 534 -15.61 5.76 -5.21
CA PHE A 534 -15.06 7.12 -5.34
C PHE A 534 -16.15 8.18 -5.16
N LEU A 535 -17.29 8.05 -5.84
CA LEU A 535 -18.40 9.01 -5.73
C LEU A 535 -18.98 9.03 -4.31
N PHE A 536 -19.19 7.86 -3.70
CA PHE A 536 -19.67 7.81 -2.31
C PHE A 536 -18.69 8.44 -1.32
N HIS A 537 -17.38 8.28 -1.55
CA HIS A 537 -16.34 8.89 -0.72
C HIS A 537 -16.33 10.42 -0.88
N VAL A 538 -16.52 10.94 -2.10
CA VAL A 538 -16.60 12.38 -2.34
C VAL A 538 -17.87 12.97 -1.72
N VAL A 539 -19.01 12.29 -1.85
CA VAL A 539 -20.30 12.75 -1.31
C VAL A 539 -20.33 12.74 0.22
N ASN A 540 -19.74 11.72 0.85
CA ASN A 540 -19.70 11.58 2.31
C ASN A 540 -18.35 12.01 2.90
N TYR A 541 -17.63 12.92 2.23
CA TYR A 541 -16.34 13.40 2.72
C TYR A 541 -16.49 14.02 4.10
N GLN A 542 -15.61 13.62 5.01
CA GLN A 542 -15.48 14.19 6.35
C GLN A 542 -14.08 14.78 6.50
N PRO A 543 -13.96 15.98 7.08
CA PRO A 543 -12.66 16.56 7.43
C PRO A 543 -11.82 15.59 8.26
N LEU A 544 -10.51 15.56 8.00
CA LEU A 544 -9.57 14.77 8.78
C LEU A 544 -9.54 15.31 10.22
N THR A 545 -9.55 14.39 11.20
CA THR A 545 -9.42 14.72 12.62
C THR A 545 -8.42 13.79 13.29
N TYR A 546 -7.69 14.31 14.28
CA TYR A 546 -6.80 13.52 15.14
C TYR A 546 -7.43 13.36 16.52
N ASN A 547 -7.44 12.11 17.04
CA ASN A 547 -8.01 11.75 18.34
C ASN A 547 -9.44 12.30 18.60
N LYS A 548 -10.25 12.47 17.54
CA LYS A 548 -11.61 13.05 17.55
C LYS A 548 -11.75 14.49 18.08
N THR A 549 -10.69 15.07 18.65
CA THR A 549 -10.69 16.39 19.30
C THR A 549 -10.00 17.44 18.44
N TYR A 550 -8.91 17.07 17.78
CA TYR A 550 -8.14 17.98 16.94
C TYR A 550 -8.70 17.98 15.52
N ILE A 551 -9.03 19.19 15.03
CA ILE A 551 -9.54 19.44 13.69
C ILE A 551 -8.44 20.14 12.89
N TYR A 552 -8.15 19.61 11.70
CA TYR A 552 -7.11 20.18 10.85
C TYR A 552 -7.51 21.58 10.36
N PRO A 553 -6.55 22.52 10.27
CA PRO A 553 -6.81 23.81 9.66
C PRO A 553 -7.07 23.65 8.15
N TRP A 554 -7.82 24.58 7.56
CA TRP A 554 -8.22 24.54 6.13
C TRP A 554 -7.02 24.40 5.18
N TRP A 555 -5.87 25.00 5.52
CA TRP A 555 -4.67 24.92 4.71
C TRP A 555 -4.00 23.54 4.80
N GLY A 556 -4.15 22.84 5.93
CA GLY A 556 -3.70 21.45 6.10
C GLY A 556 -4.51 20.50 5.23
N GLU A 557 -5.84 20.67 5.17
CA GLU A 557 -6.69 19.96 4.21
C GLU A 557 -6.33 20.29 2.76
N ALA A 558 -6.03 21.54 2.45
CA ALA A 558 -5.58 21.94 1.11
C ALA A 558 -4.26 21.25 0.72
N ILE A 559 -3.31 21.08 1.66
CA ILE A 559 -2.09 20.29 1.45
C ILE A 559 -2.45 18.82 1.19
N GLY A 560 -3.35 18.23 1.98
CA GLY A 560 -3.84 16.87 1.76
C GLY A 560 -4.38 16.68 0.35
N TRP A 561 -5.30 17.54 -0.09
CA TRP A 561 -5.83 17.50 -1.46
C TRP A 561 -4.77 17.76 -2.52
N ALA A 562 -3.78 18.60 -2.27
CA ALA A 562 -2.65 18.79 -3.19
C ALA A 562 -1.83 17.51 -3.34
N LEU A 563 -1.58 16.77 -2.26
CA LEU A 563 -0.93 15.45 -2.30
C LEU A 563 -1.75 14.47 -3.16
N ALA A 564 -3.07 14.38 -2.93
CA ALA A 564 -3.94 13.52 -3.72
C ALA A 564 -3.93 13.89 -5.21
N LEU A 565 -4.13 15.17 -5.52
CA LEU A 565 -4.21 15.69 -6.89
C LEU A 565 -2.89 15.56 -7.66
N SER A 566 -1.74 15.61 -6.97
CA SER A 566 -0.43 15.51 -7.61
C SER A 566 -0.24 14.20 -8.38
N SER A 567 -0.81 13.09 -7.90
CA SER A 567 -0.82 11.81 -8.62
C SER A 567 -1.98 11.72 -9.61
N MET A 568 -3.20 12.10 -9.19
CA MET A 568 -4.40 11.99 -10.02
C MET A 568 -4.30 12.78 -11.32
N LEU A 569 -3.70 13.98 -11.27
CA LEU A 569 -3.54 14.87 -12.42
C LEU A 569 -2.45 14.41 -13.40
N CYS A 570 -1.54 13.49 -13.02
CA CYS A 570 -0.54 12.96 -13.95
C CYS A 570 -1.17 12.37 -15.21
N ILE A 571 -2.33 11.72 -15.07
CA ILE A 571 -3.06 11.07 -16.18
C ILE A 571 -3.61 12.12 -17.17
N PRO A 572 -4.56 13.01 -16.79
CA PRO A 572 -5.13 13.98 -17.71
C PRO A 572 -4.10 14.99 -18.23
N CYS A 573 -3.14 15.42 -17.41
CA CYS A 573 -2.09 16.35 -17.86
C CYS A 573 -1.19 15.72 -18.92
N THR A 574 -0.82 14.44 -18.79
CA THR A 574 -0.02 13.75 -19.81
C THR A 574 -0.80 13.58 -21.11
N VAL A 575 -2.09 13.23 -21.03
CA VAL A 575 -2.97 13.13 -22.20
C VAL A 575 -3.07 14.49 -22.91
N ALA A 576 -3.37 15.57 -22.17
CA ALA A 576 -3.47 16.92 -22.70
C ALA A 576 -2.15 17.38 -23.33
N TYR A 577 -1.02 17.19 -22.64
CA TYR A 577 0.31 17.53 -23.14
C TYR A 577 0.61 16.84 -24.48
N LYS A 578 0.35 15.53 -24.56
CA LYS A 578 0.60 14.75 -25.79
C LYS A 578 -0.31 15.18 -26.94
N LEU A 579 -1.59 15.42 -26.67
CA LEU A 579 -2.54 15.90 -27.68
C LEU A 579 -2.16 17.29 -28.21
N LEU A 580 -1.73 18.21 -27.33
CA LEU A 580 -1.34 19.57 -27.71
C LEU A 580 -0.04 19.63 -28.52
N ARG A 581 0.91 18.73 -28.26
CA ARG A 581 2.18 18.67 -29.03
C ARG A 581 2.08 17.93 -30.34
N SER A 582 1.11 17.02 -30.46
CA SER A 582 0.98 16.18 -31.62
C SER A 582 0.42 16.95 -32.83
N LYS A 583 1.11 16.89 -33.97
CA LYS A 583 0.73 17.61 -35.19
C LYS A 583 -0.28 16.77 -35.99
N GLY A 584 -1.54 17.20 -36.04
CA GLY A 584 -2.61 16.55 -36.81
C GLY A 584 -4.01 17.03 -36.41
N SER A 585 -5.04 16.67 -37.19
CA SER A 585 -6.43 16.87 -36.73
C SER A 585 -6.74 15.95 -35.55
N PHE A 586 -7.64 16.35 -34.65
CA PHE A 586 -7.99 15.57 -33.45
C PHE A 586 -8.40 14.12 -33.77
N GLN A 587 -9.14 13.91 -34.86
CA GLN A 587 -9.52 12.58 -35.34
C GLN A 587 -8.33 11.77 -35.86
N GLN A 588 -7.42 12.40 -36.62
CA GLN A 588 -6.19 11.74 -37.09
C GLN A 588 -5.27 11.38 -35.92
N LEU A 589 -5.22 12.20 -34.87
CA LEU A 589 -4.41 11.93 -33.68
C LEU A 589 -4.94 10.76 -32.87
N ILE A 590 -6.25 10.71 -32.62
CA ILE A 590 -6.90 9.55 -31.99
C ILE A 590 -6.71 8.29 -32.86
N LEU A 591 -6.83 8.40 -34.18
CA LEU A 591 -6.55 7.29 -35.12
C LEU A 591 -5.06 6.94 -35.21
N LEU A 592 -4.13 7.86 -34.95
CA LEU A 592 -2.69 7.54 -34.94
C LEU A 592 -2.31 6.78 -33.68
N PHE A 593 -2.87 7.17 -32.53
CA PHE A 593 -2.83 6.39 -31.29
C PHE A 593 -3.72 5.12 -31.34
N HIS A 594 -4.68 5.06 -32.26
CA HIS A 594 -5.21 3.89 -32.99
C HIS A 594 -4.19 2.94 -33.66
N LEU A 595 -3.53 3.50 -34.70
CA LEU A 595 -2.97 2.81 -35.86
C LEU A 595 -1.48 2.48 -35.69
N VAL A 596 -0.71 3.32 -35.00
CA VAL A 596 0.69 2.99 -34.62
C VAL A 596 0.74 1.66 -33.84
N TYR A 597 -0.37 1.31 -33.18
CA TYR A 597 -0.52 0.04 -32.45
C TYR A 597 -0.93 -1.14 -33.32
N SER A 598 -1.65 -0.92 -34.43
CA SER A 598 -1.93 -2.00 -35.40
C SER A 598 -0.68 -2.36 -36.21
N ILE A 599 0.20 -1.39 -36.49
CA ILE A 599 1.44 -1.62 -37.26
C ILE A 599 2.52 -2.28 -36.38
N SER A 600 2.62 -1.91 -35.10
CA SER A 600 3.51 -2.61 -34.15
C SER A 600 3.09 -4.08 -33.95
N ALA A 601 1.78 -4.37 -33.91
CA ALA A 601 1.26 -5.74 -33.82
C ALA A 601 1.51 -6.57 -35.10
N ALA A 602 1.48 -5.95 -36.29
CA ALA A 602 1.76 -6.62 -37.57
C ALA A 602 3.23 -7.01 -37.74
N ASN A 603 4.17 -6.20 -37.22
CA ASN A 603 5.60 -6.55 -37.25
C ASN A 603 5.98 -7.70 -36.28
N TYR A 604 5.17 -7.97 -35.25
CA TYR A 604 5.35 -9.16 -34.40
C TYR A 604 4.83 -10.46 -35.04
N THR A 605 3.84 -10.38 -35.94
CA THR A 605 3.31 -11.56 -36.64
C THR A 605 4.27 -12.07 -37.72
N PHE A 606 5.11 -11.20 -38.28
CA PHE A 606 6.10 -11.58 -39.29
C PHE A 606 7.40 -12.17 -38.70
N LEU A 607 7.72 -11.90 -37.43
CA LEU A 607 8.94 -12.39 -36.76
C LEU A 607 8.73 -13.71 -36.00
N THR A 608 7.49 -14.21 -35.90
CA THR A 608 7.18 -15.51 -35.26
C THR A 608 6.86 -16.60 -36.29
N SER A 609 6.86 -16.28 -37.57
CA SER A 609 6.67 -17.21 -38.69
C SER A 609 7.94 -17.48 -39.52
N SER A 610 9.12 -17.23 -38.96
CA SER A 610 10.41 -17.51 -39.60
C SER A 610 11.34 -18.32 -38.70
#